data_AF-A0A9D1HTR4-F1
#
_entry.id   AF-A0A9D1HTR4-F1
#
_cell.length_a   1.000
_cell.length_b   1.000
_cell.length_c   1.000
_cell.angle_alpha   90.00
_cell.angle_beta   90.00
_cell.angle_gamma   90.00
#
_symmetry.space_group_name_H-M   'P 1'
#
loop_
_entity.id
_entity.type
_entity.pdbx_description
1 polymer ?
#
loop_
_entity_poly.entity_id
_entity_poly.type
_entity_poly.pdbx_seq_one_letter_code
_entity_poly.pdbx_strand_id
1 'polypeptide(L)'
;MATKLEKMKWKLHRKKYDILFNYGVKHGLIKSYDDKLIESLRHVYYGGISASILLLHEGLSNGNCYDRGSLITLGFSDDDFQVVDADIDSLRLNPKYIDEYKESDEGFINHCFAERTLKDGTTWVYDTSIGLVFAKDLYYKLENPKITKINNKRATLEFLSYELGHNVDLNNDKYALPMILPYIEKRLEPTQQFYLEQLKQEIELLKKEVQYDQVCKKVHAGIKL
;
A
#
# COMPACT_ATOMS: atom_id res chain seq x y z
N MET A 1 -16.22 16.28 19.53
CA MET A 1 -15.21 15.86 20.53
C MET A 1 -15.58 14.50 21.10
N ALA A 2 -14.62 13.59 21.27
CA ALA A 2 -14.87 12.25 21.82
C ALA A 2 -15.40 12.25 23.28
N THR A 3 -16.45 11.47 23.52
CA THR A 3 -17.05 11.24 24.85
C THR A 3 -16.15 10.41 25.75
N LYS A 4 -16.46 10.36 27.07
CA LYS A 4 -15.75 9.50 28.02
C LYS A 4 -15.80 8.02 27.65
N LEU A 5 -16.96 7.55 27.19
CA LEU A 5 -17.16 6.17 26.77
C LEU A 5 -16.30 5.84 25.54
N GLU A 6 -16.22 6.74 24.57
CA GLU A 6 -15.41 6.55 23.35
C GLU A 6 -13.92 6.50 23.66
N LYS A 7 -13.44 7.40 24.54
CA LYS A 7 -12.07 7.36 25.03
C LYS A 7 -11.74 6.04 25.76
N MET A 8 -12.70 5.50 26.52
CA MET A 8 -12.54 4.19 27.17
C MET A 8 -12.48 3.04 26.16
N LYS A 9 -13.38 3.04 25.15
CA LYS A 9 -13.35 2.05 24.06
C LYS A 9 -12.04 2.09 23.29
N TRP A 10 -11.56 3.28 22.93
CA TRP A 10 -10.26 3.46 22.30
C TRP A 10 -9.11 2.88 23.12
N LYS A 11 -9.08 3.18 24.44
CA LYS A 11 -8.03 2.67 25.34
C LYS A 11 -8.04 1.14 25.42
N LEU A 12 -9.23 0.53 25.47
CA LEU A 12 -9.38 -0.93 25.47
C LEU A 12 -8.93 -1.53 24.14
N HIS A 13 -9.34 -0.94 23.01
CA HIS A 13 -8.89 -1.32 21.67
C HIS A 13 -7.37 -1.29 21.57
N ARG A 14 -6.74 -0.17 21.94
CA ARG A 14 -5.27 -0.02 21.91
C ARG A 14 -4.56 -1.08 22.75
N LYS A 15 -5.03 -1.34 23.98
CA LYS A 15 -4.43 -2.38 24.84
C LYS A 15 -4.53 -3.77 24.21
N LYS A 16 -5.70 -4.11 23.65
CA LYS A 16 -5.91 -5.37 22.94
C LYS A 16 -5.01 -5.46 21.69
N TYR A 17 -4.95 -4.37 20.92
CA TYR A 17 -4.14 -4.25 19.71
C TYR A 17 -2.67 -4.51 20.02
N ASP A 18 -2.11 -3.82 21.02
CA ASP A 18 -0.69 -3.97 21.38
C ASP A 18 -0.36 -5.42 21.82
N ILE A 19 -1.25 -6.08 22.58
CA ILE A 19 -1.06 -7.47 23.00
C ILE A 19 -1.06 -8.42 21.80
N LEU A 20 -2.08 -8.32 20.95
CA LEU A 20 -2.25 -9.20 19.79
C LEU A 20 -1.19 -8.93 18.72
N PHE A 21 -0.76 -7.68 18.55
CA PHE A 21 0.30 -7.30 17.63
C PHE A 21 1.62 -7.94 18.05
N ASN A 22 2.01 -7.80 19.32
CA ASN A 22 3.23 -8.43 19.84
C ASN A 22 3.19 -9.95 19.75
N TYR A 23 2.04 -10.56 20.04
CA TYR A 23 1.83 -11.99 19.81
C TYR A 23 2.01 -12.34 18.33
N GLY A 24 1.40 -11.57 17.44
CA GLY A 24 1.45 -11.78 16.01
C GLY A 24 2.87 -11.75 15.45
N VAL A 25 3.65 -10.72 15.81
CA VAL A 25 5.06 -10.61 15.41
C VAL A 25 5.87 -11.80 15.95
N LYS A 26 5.74 -12.12 17.25
CA LYS A 26 6.48 -13.23 17.88
C LYS A 26 6.23 -14.59 17.23
N HIS A 27 5.02 -14.80 16.72
CA HIS A 27 4.58 -16.07 16.14
C HIS A 27 4.56 -16.07 14.60
N GLY A 28 5.12 -15.04 13.95
CA GLY A 28 5.19 -14.97 12.48
C GLY A 28 3.83 -14.77 11.80
N LEU A 29 2.82 -14.31 12.53
CA LEU A 29 1.48 -13.99 12.03
C LEU A 29 1.36 -12.53 11.56
N ILE A 30 2.39 -11.72 11.81
CA ILE A 30 2.56 -10.37 11.27
C ILE A 30 3.96 -10.28 10.68
N LYS A 31 4.07 -9.81 9.45
CA LYS A 31 5.33 -9.69 8.71
C LYS A 31 5.35 -8.47 7.81
N SER A 32 6.53 -8.08 7.37
CA SER A 32 6.71 -7.14 6.27
C SER A 32 6.33 -7.79 4.94
N TYR A 33 6.26 -6.97 3.89
CA TYR A 33 6.27 -7.44 2.52
C TYR A 33 7.50 -8.32 2.28
N ASP A 34 7.29 -9.42 1.57
CA ASP A 34 8.39 -10.31 1.18
C ASP A 34 9.05 -9.84 -0.10
N ASP A 35 10.29 -10.28 -0.32
CA ASP A 35 11.09 -9.86 -1.48
C ASP A 35 10.41 -10.27 -2.80
N LYS A 36 9.72 -11.41 -2.83
CA LYS A 36 9.02 -11.91 -4.03
C LYS A 36 7.91 -10.95 -4.48
N LEU A 37 7.17 -10.38 -3.53
CA LEU A 37 6.15 -9.38 -3.83
C LEU A 37 6.80 -8.12 -4.43
N ILE A 38 7.86 -7.61 -3.79
CA ILE A 38 8.55 -6.41 -4.23
C ILE A 38 9.18 -6.61 -5.62
N GLU A 39 9.82 -7.75 -5.86
CA GLU A 39 10.36 -8.14 -7.16
C GLU A 39 9.27 -8.21 -8.23
N SER A 40 8.11 -8.78 -7.92
CA SER A 40 6.99 -8.87 -8.86
C SER A 40 6.45 -7.50 -9.28
N LEU A 41 6.47 -6.54 -8.36
CA LEU A 41 6.03 -5.15 -8.62
C LEU A 41 7.09 -4.29 -9.29
N ARG A 42 8.36 -4.70 -9.28
CA ARG A 42 9.48 -3.93 -9.85
C ARG A 42 9.34 -3.70 -11.35
N HIS A 43 8.72 -4.64 -12.05
CA HIS A 43 8.56 -4.64 -13.51
C HIS A 43 7.21 -4.09 -13.99
N VAL A 44 6.42 -3.52 -13.07
CA VAL A 44 5.17 -2.83 -13.39
C VAL A 44 5.43 -1.34 -13.23
N TYR A 45 5.14 -0.53 -14.26
CA TYR A 45 5.47 0.89 -14.26
C TYR A 45 4.25 1.77 -14.43
N TYR A 46 4.28 2.93 -13.78
CA TYR A 46 3.31 4.01 -13.90
C TYR A 46 4.05 5.35 -14.00
N GLY A 47 3.94 6.01 -15.14
CA GLY A 47 4.69 7.24 -15.45
C GLY A 47 6.21 7.05 -15.35
N GLY A 48 6.72 5.86 -15.70
CA GLY A 48 8.14 5.50 -15.61
C GLY A 48 8.63 5.13 -14.20
N ILE A 49 7.79 5.24 -13.16
CA ILE A 49 8.11 4.81 -11.78
C ILE A 49 7.60 3.38 -11.58
N SER A 50 8.40 2.51 -10.97
CA SER A 50 7.99 1.14 -10.68
C SER A 50 6.95 1.09 -9.55
N ALA A 51 6.02 0.14 -9.63
CA ALA A 51 4.99 -0.09 -8.63
C ALA A 51 5.59 -0.47 -7.27
N SER A 52 6.79 -1.07 -7.24
CA SER A 52 7.52 -1.30 -5.99
C SER A 52 7.88 0.00 -5.28
N ILE A 53 8.33 1.04 -6.00
CA ILE A 53 8.61 2.37 -5.42
C ILE A 53 7.31 3.02 -4.97
N LEU A 54 6.24 2.95 -5.76
CA LEU A 54 4.93 3.51 -5.39
C LEU A 54 4.35 2.88 -4.13
N LEU A 55 4.50 1.55 -3.96
CA LEU A 55 4.03 0.84 -2.78
C LEU A 55 4.83 1.20 -1.53
N LEU A 56 6.15 1.37 -1.66
CA LEU A 56 7.05 1.61 -0.54
C LEU A 56 7.14 3.09 -0.13
N HIS A 57 6.72 4.02 -0.98
CA HIS A 57 6.82 5.46 -0.74
C HIS A 57 5.46 6.07 -0.35
N GLU A 58 5.34 6.56 0.88
CA GLU A 58 4.10 7.10 1.44
C GLU A 58 3.56 8.29 0.62
N GLY A 59 4.43 9.28 0.38
CA GLY A 59 4.06 10.53 -0.29
C GLY A 59 3.59 10.39 -1.75
N LEU A 60 3.83 9.26 -2.42
CA LEU A 60 3.38 9.04 -3.81
C LEU A 60 1.95 8.50 -3.88
N SER A 61 1.43 7.97 -2.78
CA SER A 61 0.06 7.46 -2.68
C SER A 61 -0.88 8.42 -1.93
N ASN A 62 -0.39 9.61 -1.54
CA ASN A 62 -1.11 10.57 -0.68
C ASN A 62 -1.73 9.95 0.59
N GLY A 63 -1.18 8.83 1.07
CA GLY A 63 -1.74 8.09 2.21
C GLY A 63 -3.00 7.28 1.90
N ASN A 64 -3.50 7.27 0.66
CA ASN A 64 -4.72 6.56 0.30
C ASN A 64 -4.48 5.04 0.28
N CYS A 65 -5.15 4.33 1.19
CA CYS A 65 -5.09 2.87 1.25
C CYS A 65 -5.79 2.19 0.06
N TYR A 66 -6.77 2.85 -0.57
CA TYR A 66 -7.51 2.31 -1.73
C TYR A 66 -6.62 2.03 -2.94
N ASP A 67 -5.77 3.01 -3.29
CA ASP A 67 -4.89 2.90 -4.44
C ASP A 67 -3.82 1.81 -4.21
N ARG A 68 -3.21 1.81 -3.01
CA ARG A 68 -2.20 0.81 -2.64
C ARG A 68 -2.77 -0.59 -2.47
N GLY A 69 -3.97 -0.70 -1.89
CA GLY A 69 -4.68 -1.96 -1.69
C GLY A 69 -5.00 -2.65 -3.01
N SER A 70 -5.27 -1.89 -4.07
CA SER A 70 -5.41 -2.44 -5.42
C SER A 70 -4.06 -2.69 -6.09
N LEU A 71 -3.12 -1.73 -6.03
CA LEU A 71 -1.79 -1.81 -6.64
C LEU A 71 -1.00 -3.05 -6.20
N ILE A 72 -1.02 -3.36 -4.89
CA ILE A 72 -0.25 -4.48 -4.33
C ILE A 72 -0.67 -5.83 -4.92
N THR A 73 -1.91 -5.95 -5.40
CA THR A 73 -2.44 -7.19 -5.98
C THR A 73 -1.75 -7.59 -7.29
N LEU A 74 -1.13 -6.65 -7.98
CA LEU A 74 -0.32 -6.92 -9.19
C LEU A 74 0.90 -7.81 -8.88
N GLY A 75 1.35 -7.83 -7.63
CA GLY A 75 2.44 -8.67 -7.16
C GLY A 75 1.99 -10.03 -6.62
N PHE A 76 0.70 -10.39 -6.68
CA PHE A 76 0.19 -11.66 -6.14
C PHE A 76 0.30 -12.83 -7.13
N SER A 77 0.77 -12.58 -8.35
CA SER A 77 0.95 -13.61 -9.39
C SER A 77 -0.35 -14.42 -9.62
N ASP A 78 -0.27 -15.76 -9.58
CA ASP A 78 -1.41 -16.65 -9.83
C ASP A 78 -2.36 -16.81 -8.63
N ASP A 79 -2.00 -16.32 -7.45
CA ASP A 79 -2.80 -16.53 -6.25
C ASP A 79 -4.18 -15.87 -6.36
N ASP A 80 -5.15 -16.41 -5.62
CA ASP A 80 -6.48 -15.81 -5.55
C ASP A 80 -6.47 -14.63 -4.58
N PHE A 81 -7.24 -13.59 -4.89
CA PHE A 81 -7.30 -12.40 -4.05
C PHE A 81 -8.60 -11.62 -4.19
N GLN A 82 -8.83 -10.79 -3.17
CA GLN A 82 -9.87 -9.79 -3.17
C GLN A 82 -9.39 -8.52 -2.47
N VAL A 83 -9.91 -7.38 -2.88
CA VAL A 83 -9.71 -6.09 -2.23
C VAL A 83 -10.97 -5.76 -1.44
N VAL A 84 -10.80 -5.48 -0.16
CA VAL A 84 -11.89 -5.32 0.81
C VAL A 84 -11.89 -3.88 1.30
N ASP A 85 -13.05 -3.23 1.19
CA ASP A 85 -13.32 -1.96 1.85
C ASP A 85 -14.13 -2.26 3.12
N ALA A 86 -13.69 -1.72 4.26
CA ALA A 86 -14.32 -1.97 5.55
C ALA A 86 -14.09 -0.83 6.55
N ASP A 87 -15.06 -0.64 7.46
CA ASP A 87 -14.82 0.13 8.68
C ASP A 87 -13.99 -0.71 9.65
N ILE A 88 -12.87 -0.17 10.14
CA ILE A 88 -12.02 -0.81 11.14
C ILE A 88 -12.03 -0.07 12.48
N ASP A 89 -11.80 -0.81 13.57
CA ASP A 89 -11.80 -0.27 14.93
C ASP A 89 -10.73 0.82 15.13
N SER A 90 -9.57 0.70 14.48
CA SER A 90 -8.51 1.72 14.56
C SER A 90 -8.89 3.08 13.95
N LEU A 91 -9.97 3.14 13.16
CA LEU A 91 -10.53 4.39 12.62
C LEU A 91 -11.78 4.80 13.40
N ARG A 92 -12.75 3.89 13.50
CA ARG A 92 -14.05 4.13 14.14
C ARG A 92 -13.97 4.49 15.63
N LEU A 93 -13.02 3.91 16.35
CA LEU A 93 -12.86 4.15 17.79
C LEU A 93 -11.85 5.26 18.08
N ASN A 94 -11.12 5.75 17.09
CA ASN A 94 -10.02 6.68 17.31
C ASN A 94 -10.55 8.09 17.60
N PRO A 95 -10.25 8.67 18.78
CA PRO A 95 -10.73 9.99 19.17
C PRO A 95 -10.34 11.11 18.21
N LYS A 96 -9.29 10.92 17.41
CA LYS A 96 -8.85 11.89 16.39
C LYS A 96 -9.84 11.98 15.21
N TYR A 97 -10.48 10.87 14.87
CA TYR A 97 -11.31 10.74 13.66
C TYR A 97 -12.79 10.49 13.96
N ILE A 98 -13.16 10.36 15.24
CA ILE A 98 -14.50 9.91 15.65
C ILE A 98 -15.61 10.90 15.34
N ASP A 99 -15.31 12.20 15.28
CA ASP A 99 -16.31 13.21 14.93
C ASP A 99 -16.56 13.17 13.41
N GLU A 100 -15.49 13.15 12.60
CA GLU A 100 -15.54 12.95 11.15
C GLU A 100 -16.30 11.66 10.77
N TYR A 101 -16.06 10.57 11.51
CA TYR A 101 -16.78 9.30 11.31
C TYR A 101 -18.29 9.41 11.55
N LYS A 102 -18.72 10.22 12.51
CA LYS A 102 -20.14 10.37 12.84
C LYS A 102 -20.87 11.30 11.88
N GLU A 103 -20.16 12.29 11.34
CA GLU A 103 -20.69 13.28 10.42
C GLU A 103 -20.72 12.76 8.98
N SER A 104 -20.04 11.66 8.66
CA SER A 104 -20.13 11.04 7.35
C SER A 104 -21.45 10.28 7.18
N ASP A 105 -22.33 10.80 6.32
CA ASP A 105 -23.59 10.13 5.94
C ASP A 105 -23.36 8.80 5.20
N GLU A 106 -22.20 8.65 4.53
CA GLU A 106 -21.76 7.42 3.86
C GLU A 106 -20.23 7.24 3.95
N GLY A 107 -19.75 6.33 4.80
CA GLY A 107 -18.49 5.60 4.57
C GLY A 107 -17.19 6.39 4.35
N PHE A 108 -17.06 7.62 4.83
CA PHE A 108 -15.89 8.49 4.57
C PHE A 108 -14.58 7.94 5.15
N ILE A 109 -14.62 6.86 5.93
CA ILE A 109 -13.46 6.24 6.56
C ILE A 109 -13.44 4.72 6.32
N ASN A 110 -13.77 4.28 5.10
CA ASN A 110 -13.49 2.91 4.71
C ASN A 110 -11.97 2.72 4.63
N HIS A 111 -11.46 1.75 5.38
CA HIS A 111 -10.13 1.25 5.19
C HIS A 111 -10.14 0.21 4.07
N CYS A 112 -9.17 0.28 3.18
CA CYS A 112 -9.00 -0.66 2.09
C CYS A 112 -7.77 -1.53 2.33
N PHE A 113 -7.93 -2.85 2.22
CA PHE A 113 -6.86 -3.83 2.32
C PHE A 113 -7.07 -4.97 1.32
N ALA A 114 -5.99 -5.67 0.98
CA ALA A 114 -6.07 -6.84 0.10
C ALA A 114 -5.99 -8.15 0.90
N GLU A 115 -6.85 -9.10 0.57
CA GLU A 115 -6.75 -10.47 1.06
C GLU A 115 -6.20 -11.36 -0.05
N ARG A 116 -5.07 -12.02 0.20
CA ARG A 116 -4.45 -12.99 -0.70
C ARG A 116 -4.56 -14.38 -0.13
N THR A 117 -5.12 -15.30 -0.90
CA THR A 117 -5.21 -16.72 -0.55
C THR A 117 -4.19 -17.51 -1.34
N LEU A 118 -3.24 -18.11 -0.62
CA LEU A 118 -2.19 -18.94 -1.18
C LEU A 118 -2.75 -20.29 -1.64
N LYS A 119 -1.97 -21.03 -2.44
CA LYS A 119 -2.33 -22.36 -2.94
C LYS A 119 -2.64 -23.39 -1.85
N ASP A 120 -2.08 -23.22 -0.65
CA ASP A 120 -2.34 -24.08 0.52
C ASP A 120 -3.62 -23.71 1.29
N GLY A 121 -4.36 -22.69 0.83
CA GLY A 121 -5.58 -22.18 1.46
C GLY A 121 -5.33 -21.13 2.54
N THR A 122 -4.08 -20.79 2.87
CA THR A 122 -3.77 -19.75 3.86
C THR A 122 -4.10 -18.38 3.30
N THR A 123 -4.90 -17.59 4.03
CA THR A 123 -5.20 -16.21 3.66
C THR A 123 -4.43 -15.19 4.51
N TRP A 124 -3.74 -14.29 3.83
CA TRP A 124 -3.03 -13.14 4.41
C TRP A 124 -3.75 -11.84 4.06
N VAL A 125 -3.85 -10.93 5.02
CA VAL A 125 -4.34 -9.57 4.86
C VAL A 125 -3.16 -8.63 4.69
N TYR A 126 -3.13 -7.90 3.59
CA TYR A 126 -2.14 -6.87 3.29
C TYR A 126 -2.76 -5.51 3.60
N ASP A 127 -2.41 -4.96 4.76
CA ASP A 127 -2.82 -3.63 5.18
C ASP A 127 -1.76 -2.62 4.72
N THR A 128 -2.05 -1.99 3.59
CA THR A 128 -1.11 -1.08 2.95
C THR A 128 -1.02 0.27 3.64
N SER A 129 -1.92 0.61 4.56
CA SER A 129 -1.85 1.85 5.34
C SER A 129 -0.73 1.84 6.36
N ILE A 130 -0.40 0.65 6.88
CA ILE A 130 0.69 0.43 7.84
C ILE A 130 1.81 -0.43 7.26
N GLY A 131 1.74 -0.79 5.98
CA GLY A 131 2.79 -1.52 5.29
C GLY A 131 3.05 -2.93 5.84
N LEU A 132 2.03 -3.61 6.34
CA LEU A 132 2.19 -4.90 7.03
C LEU A 132 1.23 -5.97 6.51
N VAL A 133 1.65 -7.22 6.68
CA VAL A 133 0.93 -8.41 6.26
C VAL A 133 0.56 -9.24 7.47
N PHE A 134 -0.71 -9.61 7.60
CA PHE A 134 -1.28 -10.26 8.77
C PHE A 134 -1.94 -11.58 8.40
N ALA A 135 -1.83 -12.60 9.25
CA ALA A 135 -2.71 -13.75 9.15
C ALA A 135 -4.16 -13.25 9.32
N LYS A 136 -5.08 -13.65 8.43
CA LYS A 136 -6.43 -13.09 8.37
C LYS A 136 -7.17 -13.14 9.70
N ASP A 137 -7.15 -14.28 10.38
CA ASP A 137 -7.80 -14.44 11.69
C ASP A 137 -7.26 -13.48 12.76
N LEU A 138 -5.97 -13.18 12.72
CA LEU A 138 -5.37 -12.22 13.63
C LEU A 138 -5.79 -10.79 13.28
N TYR A 139 -5.76 -10.42 12.00
CA TYR A 139 -6.18 -9.10 11.55
C TYR A 139 -7.64 -8.82 11.94
N TYR A 140 -8.54 -9.78 11.70
CA TYR A 140 -9.95 -9.64 12.04
C TYR A 140 -10.17 -9.56 13.55
N LYS A 141 -9.34 -10.23 14.35
CA LYS A 141 -9.33 -10.05 15.81
C LYS A 141 -8.80 -8.68 16.19
N LEU A 142 -7.79 -8.13 15.52
CA LEU A 142 -7.23 -6.80 15.81
C LEU A 142 -8.23 -5.69 15.49
N GLU A 143 -8.71 -5.66 14.25
CA GLU A 143 -9.42 -4.52 13.67
C GLU A 143 -10.94 -4.67 13.62
N ASN A 144 -11.45 -5.89 13.79
CA ASN A 144 -12.90 -6.18 13.74
C ASN A 144 -13.58 -5.51 12.53
N PRO A 145 -13.12 -5.80 11.29
CA PRO A 145 -13.57 -5.09 10.11
C PRO A 145 -15.06 -5.33 9.85
N LYS A 146 -15.81 -4.25 9.66
CA LYS A 146 -17.18 -4.30 9.13
C LYS A 146 -17.12 -4.02 7.64
N ILE A 147 -17.15 -5.11 6.87
CA ILE A 147 -17.03 -5.07 5.41
C ILE A 147 -18.18 -4.28 4.80
N THR A 148 -17.83 -3.32 3.93
CA THR A 148 -18.77 -2.48 3.18
C THR A 148 -18.75 -2.83 1.69
N LYS A 149 -17.60 -3.24 1.14
CA LYS A 149 -17.45 -3.68 -0.25
C LYS A 149 -16.37 -4.74 -0.39
N ILE A 150 -16.56 -5.65 -1.35
CA ILE A 150 -15.55 -6.62 -1.78
C ILE A 150 -15.43 -6.54 -3.29
N ASN A 151 -14.21 -6.27 -3.77
CA ASN A 151 -13.84 -6.39 -5.18
C ASN A 151 -13.04 -7.68 -5.36
N ASN A 152 -13.58 -8.62 -6.14
CA ASN A 152 -12.85 -9.85 -6.46
C ASN A 152 -11.70 -9.60 -7.44
N LYS A 153 -10.81 -10.58 -7.59
CA LYS A 153 -9.67 -10.56 -8.52
C LYS A 153 -10.00 -9.96 -9.90
N ARG A 154 -11.09 -10.41 -10.54
CA ARG A 154 -11.48 -9.91 -11.86
C ARG A 154 -11.82 -8.42 -11.84
N ALA A 155 -12.69 -7.99 -10.92
CA ALA A 155 -13.11 -6.59 -10.81
C ALA A 155 -11.91 -5.67 -10.48
N THR A 156 -11.00 -6.11 -9.60
CA THR A 156 -9.79 -5.36 -9.27
C THR A 156 -8.86 -5.22 -10.48
N LEU A 157 -8.63 -6.30 -11.25
CA LEU A 157 -7.78 -6.24 -12.44
C LEU A 157 -8.39 -5.38 -13.55
N GLU A 158 -9.71 -5.45 -13.75
CA GLU A 158 -10.42 -4.58 -14.70
C GLU A 158 -10.29 -3.10 -14.32
N PHE A 159 -10.44 -2.78 -13.01
CA PHE A 159 -10.21 -1.42 -12.49
C PHE A 159 -8.78 -0.95 -12.74
N LEU A 160 -7.77 -1.75 -12.37
CA LEU A 160 -6.36 -1.41 -12.55
C LEU A 160 -6.01 -1.21 -14.04
N SER A 161 -6.58 -2.04 -14.92
CA SER A 161 -6.38 -1.91 -16.36
C SER A 161 -6.96 -0.62 -16.92
N TYR A 162 -8.12 -0.20 -16.43
CA TYR A 162 -8.82 0.98 -16.91
C TYR A 162 -8.21 2.28 -16.36
N GLU A 163 -8.03 2.35 -15.04
CA GLU A 163 -7.59 3.58 -14.35
C GLU A 163 -6.09 3.81 -14.49
N LEU A 164 -5.28 2.76 -14.37
CA LEU A 164 -3.83 2.92 -14.30
C LEU A 164 -3.12 2.67 -15.63
N GLY A 165 -3.84 2.17 -16.66
CA GLY A 165 -3.27 1.89 -17.98
C GLY A 165 -2.14 0.85 -17.92
N HIS A 166 -2.46 -0.42 -18.10
CA HIS A 166 -1.40 -1.43 -18.25
C HIS A 166 -0.50 -1.08 -19.47
N ASN A 167 0.82 -1.18 -19.28
CA ASN A 167 1.89 -0.92 -20.26
C ASN A 167 2.25 0.54 -20.50
N VAL A 168 2.62 1.24 -19.44
CA VAL A 168 3.38 2.49 -19.54
C VAL A 168 4.75 2.13 -20.14
N ASP A 169 5.05 2.67 -21.33
CA ASP A 169 6.28 2.33 -22.07
C ASP A 169 7.47 3.01 -21.40
N LEU A 170 8.15 2.26 -20.53
CA LEU A 170 9.33 2.73 -19.81
C LEU A 170 10.35 3.42 -20.74
N ASN A 171 10.43 3.06 -22.03
CA ASN A 171 11.33 3.72 -22.97
C ASN A 171 10.94 5.17 -23.27
N ASN A 172 9.65 5.49 -23.28
CA ASN A 172 9.15 6.84 -23.48
C ASN A 172 9.05 7.58 -22.15
N ASP A 173 8.58 6.91 -21.10
CA ASP A 173 8.28 7.57 -19.83
C ASP A 173 9.52 7.86 -18.99
N LYS A 174 10.64 7.16 -19.24
CA LYS A 174 11.90 7.43 -18.53
C LYS A 174 12.37 8.88 -18.65
N TYR A 175 11.97 9.61 -19.70
CA TYR A 175 12.36 11.01 -19.89
C TYR A 175 11.67 11.98 -18.91
N ALA A 176 10.62 11.56 -18.20
CA ALA A 176 10.03 12.31 -17.10
C ALA A 176 10.81 12.13 -15.77
N LEU A 177 11.58 11.04 -15.63
CA LEU A 177 12.29 10.69 -14.40
C LEU A 177 13.31 11.75 -13.93
N PRO A 178 14.03 12.49 -14.81
CA PRO A 178 14.90 13.58 -14.36
C PRO A 178 14.17 14.69 -13.58
N MET A 179 12.86 14.85 -13.78
CA MET A 179 12.04 15.77 -12.99
C MET A 179 11.47 15.13 -11.71
N ILE A 180 11.12 13.85 -11.76
CA ILE A 180 10.38 13.15 -10.70
C ILE A 180 11.33 12.57 -9.63
N LEU A 181 12.37 11.85 -10.03
CA LEU A 181 13.25 11.14 -9.09
C LEU A 181 13.96 12.05 -8.08
N PRO A 182 14.46 13.25 -8.45
CA PRO A 182 15.07 14.14 -7.46
C PRO A 182 14.10 14.57 -6.36
N TYR A 183 12.80 14.67 -6.67
CA TYR A 183 11.78 14.98 -5.67
C TYR A 183 11.56 13.79 -4.71
N ILE A 184 11.46 12.58 -5.25
CA ILE A 184 11.34 11.32 -4.48
C ILE A 184 12.56 11.13 -3.57
N GLU A 185 13.77 11.28 -4.11
CA GLU A 185 15.02 11.13 -3.36
C GLU A 185 15.20 12.21 -2.28
N LYS A 186 14.71 13.43 -2.52
CA LYS A 186 14.72 14.50 -1.52
C LYS A 186 13.71 14.24 -0.38
N ARG A 187 12.63 13.50 -0.66
CA ARG A 187 11.57 13.16 0.27
C ARG A 187 11.43 11.66 0.43
N LEU A 188 12.51 10.98 0.82
CA LEU A 188 12.48 9.54 1.14
C LEU A 188 11.57 9.27 2.34
N GLU A 189 10.27 9.17 2.07
CA GLU A 189 9.19 8.97 3.03
C GLU A 189 8.68 7.54 2.85
N PRO A 190 9.31 6.54 3.48
CA PRO A 190 8.86 5.17 3.34
C PRO A 190 7.53 4.98 4.08
N THR A 191 6.66 4.08 3.57
CA THR A 191 5.39 3.73 4.22
C THR A 191 5.57 3.25 5.66
N GLN A 192 6.70 2.59 5.94
CA GLN A 192 7.18 2.33 7.30
C GLN A 192 8.68 2.53 7.35
N GLN A 193 9.20 2.97 8.50
CA GLN A 193 10.61 3.29 8.64
C GLN A 193 11.54 2.11 8.30
N PHE A 194 11.12 0.88 8.56
CA PHE A 194 11.91 -0.31 8.24
C PHE A 194 11.98 -0.63 6.73
N TYR A 195 11.19 0.03 5.87
CA TYR A 195 11.29 -0.06 4.41
C TYR A 195 12.27 0.94 3.78
N LEU A 196 12.88 1.84 4.56
CA LEU A 196 13.71 2.91 4.01
C LEU A 196 14.83 2.39 3.09
N GLU A 197 15.56 1.36 3.52
CA GLU A 197 16.66 0.81 2.73
C GLU A 197 16.15 0.07 1.49
N GLN A 198 15.02 -0.62 1.59
CA GLN A 198 14.39 -1.28 0.45
C GLN A 198 13.90 -0.26 -0.59
N LEU A 199 13.32 0.86 -0.16
CA LEU A 199 12.92 1.96 -1.04
C LEU A 199 14.13 2.55 -1.78
N LYS A 200 15.23 2.83 -1.08
CA LYS A 200 16.48 3.31 -1.71
C LYS A 200 17.01 2.30 -2.74
N GLN A 201 16.96 1.01 -2.41
CA GLN A 201 17.40 -0.04 -3.32
C GLN A 201 16.54 -0.09 -4.58
N GLU A 202 15.21 -0.01 -4.46
CA GLU A 202 14.31 0.00 -5.62
C GLU A 202 14.54 1.24 -6.51
N ILE A 203 14.80 2.41 -5.94
CA ILE A 203 15.15 3.62 -6.68
C ILE A 203 16.46 3.43 -7.47
N GLU A 204 17.48 2.84 -6.84
CA GLU A 204 18.76 2.58 -7.50
C GLU A 204 18.65 1.51 -8.61
N LEU A 205 17.80 0.50 -8.42
CA LEU A 205 17.50 -0.49 -9.46
C LEU A 205 16.81 0.16 -10.66
N LEU A 206 15.81 1.01 -10.43
CA LEU A 206 15.16 1.77 -11.50
C LEU A 206 16.16 2.64 -12.26
N LYS A 207 17.01 3.39 -11.57
CA LYS A 207 18.02 4.26 -12.20
C LYS A 207 18.98 3.48 -13.09
N LYS A 208 19.39 2.29 -12.67
CA LYS A 208 20.23 1.38 -13.49
C LYS A 208 19.49 0.88 -14.72
N GLU A 209 18.24 0.43 -14.54
CA GLU A 209 17.41 -0.10 -15.62
C GLU A 209 17.17 0.92 -16.74
N VAL A 210 16.86 2.17 -16.38
CA VAL A 210 16.59 3.23 -17.37
C VAL A 210 17.85 3.93 -17.90
N GLN A 211 19.04 3.56 -17.39
CA GLN A 211 20.31 4.27 -17.65
C GLN A 211 20.19 5.77 -17.33
N TYR A 212 19.73 6.09 -16.10
CA TYR A 212 19.27 7.41 -15.68
C TYR A 212 20.22 8.55 -16.03
N ASP A 213 21.52 8.41 -15.79
CA ASP A 213 22.50 9.46 -16.10
C ASP A 213 22.54 9.83 -17.60
N GLN A 214 22.34 8.84 -18.48
CA GLN A 214 22.27 9.09 -19.91
C GLN A 214 20.97 9.80 -20.29
N VAL A 215 19.86 9.41 -19.67
CA VAL A 215 18.55 10.07 -19.83
C VAL A 215 18.65 11.53 -19.38
N CYS A 216 19.25 11.81 -18.22
CA CYS A 216 19.51 13.17 -17.74
C CYS A 216 20.30 13.98 -18.77
N LYS A 217 21.42 13.46 -19.29
CA LYS A 217 22.21 14.17 -20.32
C LYS A 217 21.39 14.51 -21.56
N LYS A 218 20.53 13.58 -22.01
CA LYS A 218 19.66 13.78 -23.18
C LYS A 218 18.61 14.88 -22.96
N VAL A 219 17.96 14.90 -21.79
CA VAL A 219 16.98 15.94 -21.43
C VAL A 219 17.64 17.31 -21.33
N HIS A 220 18.81 17.41 -20.68
CA HIS A 220 19.56 18.67 -20.57
C HIS A 220 20.07 19.19 -21.92
N ALA A 221 20.38 18.29 -22.87
CA ALA A 221 20.78 18.65 -24.22
C ALA A 221 19.62 19.14 -25.10
N GLY A 222 18.40 19.20 -24.57
CA GLY A 222 17.25 19.79 -25.26
C GLY A 222 16.69 18.93 -26.40
N ILE A 223 16.75 17.59 -26.29
CA ILE A 223 16.02 16.73 -27.23
C ILE A 223 14.54 17.16 -27.22
N LYS A 224 14.04 17.61 -28.38
CA LYS A 224 12.61 17.77 -28.63
C LYS A 224 11.97 16.38 -28.50
N LEU A 225 11.23 16.17 -27.42
CA LEU A 225 10.29 15.07 -27.27
C LEU A 225 9.24 15.11 -28.39
#